data_AF-A0A1G3HKU5-F1
#
_entry.id   AF-A0A1G3HKU5-F1
#
_cell.length_a   1.000
_cell.length_b   1.000
_cell.length_c   1.000
_cell.angle_alpha   90.00
_cell.angle_beta   90.00
_cell.angle_gamma   90.00
#
_symmetry.space_group_name_H-M   'P 1'
#
loop_
_entity.id
_entity.type
_entity.pdbx_description
1 polymer ?
#
loop_
_entity_poly.entity_id
_entity_poly.type
_entity_poly.pdbx_seq_one_letter_code
_entity_poly.pdbx_strand_id
1 'polypeptide(L)'
;MSEDMQLEQPPARMVAGALAHLARHMETGCARAGHLAAMLLDQVANDPEADGHLRAHARDLVEILERDALLGQAGATAASANNPAGAQVPSRKAIARP
;
A
#
# COMPACT_ATOMS: atom_id res chain seq x y z
N MET A 1 -29.39 24.06 15.94
CA MET A 1 -29.10 23.89 14.50
C MET A 1 -27.80 23.12 14.45
N SER A 2 -27.91 21.79 14.37
CA SER A 2 -26.82 20.86 14.61
C SER A 2 -26.92 19.70 13.62
N GLU A 3 -26.79 20.01 12.34
CA GLU A 3 -26.74 19.14 11.15
C GLU A 3 -26.13 20.07 10.08
N ASP A 4 -24.97 19.92 9.44
CA ASP A 4 -24.21 18.78 8.93
C ASP A 4 -22.72 19.16 8.97
N MET A 5 -21.96 18.62 9.92
CA MET A 5 -20.50 18.60 9.80
C MET A 5 -20.09 17.26 9.18
N GLN A 6 -20.81 16.87 8.12
CA GLN A 6 -20.38 15.83 7.21
C GLN A 6 -19.09 16.36 6.58
N LEU A 7 -17.97 15.92 7.12
CA LEU A 7 -16.68 15.99 6.47
C LEU A 7 -16.77 15.15 5.19
N GLU A 8 -17.49 15.65 4.17
CA GLU A 8 -17.16 15.37 2.78
C GLU A 8 -15.65 15.61 2.72
N GLN A 9 -14.87 14.54 2.70
CA GLN A 9 -13.44 14.68 2.60
C GLN A 9 -13.22 15.21 1.19
N PRO A 10 -12.80 16.49 1.05
CA PRO A 10 -12.64 17.03 -0.28
C PRO A 10 -11.66 16.12 -1.02
N PRO A 11 -11.88 15.83 -2.31
CA PRO A 11 -11.06 14.88 -3.07
C PRO A 11 -9.56 15.17 -2.97
N ALA A 12 -9.18 16.44 -2.76
CA ALA A 12 -7.82 16.87 -2.44
C ALA A 12 -7.17 16.15 -1.23
N ARG A 13 -7.92 15.87 -0.15
CA ARG A 13 -7.39 15.14 1.02
C ARG A 13 -7.14 13.67 0.72
N MET A 14 -8.03 13.03 -0.05
CA MET A 14 -7.85 11.64 -0.48
C MET A 14 -6.63 11.52 -1.39
N VAL A 15 -6.46 12.45 -2.33
CA VAL A 15 -5.28 12.53 -3.20
C VAL A 15 -3.99 12.75 -2.37
N ALA A 16 -3.99 13.66 -1.40
CA ALA A 16 -2.83 13.87 -0.54
C ALA A 16 -2.44 12.60 0.23
N GLY A 17 -3.41 11.86 0.75
CA GLY A 17 -3.19 10.56 1.39
C GLY A 17 -2.63 9.52 0.43
N ALA A 18 -3.19 9.43 -0.79
CA ALA A 18 -2.69 8.54 -1.82
C ALA A 18 -1.22 8.83 -2.18
N LEU A 19 -0.87 10.11 -2.36
CA LEU A 19 0.48 10.55 -2.67
C LEU A 19 1.46 10.25 -1.53
N ALA A 20 1.06 10.39 -0.27
CA ALA A 20 1.90 10.04 0.88
C ALA A 20 2.23 8.54 0.92
N HIS A 21 1.23 7.68 0.64
CA HIS A 21 1.43 6.24 0.54
C HIS A 21 2.28 5.86 -0.68
N LEU A 22 2.08 6.54 -1.81
CA LEU A 22 2.87 6.34 -3.03
C LEU A 22 4.34 6.71 -2.82
N ALA A 23 4.62 7.87 -2.22
CA ALA A 23 5.99 8.29 -1.90
C ALA A 23 6.67 7.24 -1.02
N ARG A 24 5.99 6.76 0.02
CA ARG A 24 6.52 5.72 0.89
C ARG A 24 6.77 4.41 0.14
N HIS A 25 5.89 4.04 -0.78
CA HIS A 25 6.08 2.87 -1.62
C HIS A 25 7.34 3.01 -2.48
N MET A 26 7.54 4.17 -3.12
CA MET A 26 8.73 4.44 -3.93
C MET A 26 10.03 4.45 -3.12
N GLU A 27 9.99 4.96 -1.89
CA GLU A 27 11.16 5.01 -1.00
C GLU A 27 11.56 3.64 -0.45
N THR A 28 10.58 2.78 -0.16
CA THR A 28 10.81 1.54 0.61
C THR A 28 10.57 0.25 -0.18
N GLY A 29 9.96 0.34 -1.35
CA GLY A 29 9.43 -0.81 -2.09
C GLY A 29 8.28 -1.53 -1.36
N CYS A 30 7.68 -0.93 -0.32
CA CYS A 30 6.67 -1.60 0.50
C CYS A 30 5.37 -1.79 -0.30
N ALA A 31 5.06 -3.03 -0.68
CA ALA A 31 3.85 -3.37 -1.43
C ALA A 31 2.57 -2.92 -0.72
N ARG A 32 2.53 -2.98 0.61
CA ARG A 32 1.36 -2.51 1.39
C ARG A 32 1.10 -1.03 1.20
N ALA A 33 2.14 -0.21 1.11
CA ALA A 33 1.98 1.23 0.87
C ALA A 33 1.42 1.49 -0.54
N GLY A 34 1.91 0.76 -1.56
CA GLY A 34 1.36 0.84 -2.92
C GLY A 34 -0.11 0.44 -3.00
N HIS A 35 -0.51 -0.61 -2.30
CA HIS A 35 -1.92 -1.04 -2.22
C HIS A 35 -2.83 0.03 -1.60
N LEU A 36 -2.40 0.66 -0.50
CA LEU A 36 -3.17 1.75 0.13
C LEU A 36 -3.30 2.97 -0.78
N ALA A 37 -2.24 3.30 -1.53
CA ALA A 37 -2.30 4.36 -2.53
C ALA A 37 -3.33 4.03 -3.63
N ALA A 38 -3.33 2.79 -4.14
CA ALA A 38 -4.28 2.35 -5.16
C ALA A 38 -5.73 2.43 -4.67
N MET A 39 -6.03 1.99 -3.44
CA MET A 39 -7.39 2.09 -2.88
C MET A 39 -7.90 3.53 -2.80
N LEU A 40 -7.04 4.47 -2.37
CA LEU A 40 -7.42 5.88 -2.26
C LEU A 40 -7.62 6.53 -3.64
N LEU A 41 -6.81 6.16 -4.63
CA LEU A 41 -6.95 6.64 -6.00
C LEU A 41 -8.20 6.06 -6.66
N ASP A 42 -8.55 4.81 -6.41
CA ASP A 42 -9.78 4.21 -6.91
C ASP A 42 -11.02 4.91 -6.33
N GLN A 43 -10.98 5.29 -5.05
CA GLN A 43 -12.04 6.11 -4.46
C GLN A 43 -12.18 7.48 -5.16
N VAL A 44 -11.06 8.14 -5.47
CA VAL A 44 -11.06 9.41 -6.23
C VAL A 44 -11.57 9.22 -7.66
N ALA A 45 -11.21 8.12 -8.31
CA ALA A 45 -11.65 7.79 -9.67
C ALA A 45 -13.18 7.56 -9.79
N ASN A 46 -13.81 7.09 -8.71
CA ASN A 46 -15.24 6.82 -8.64
C ASN A 46 -16.05 7.97 -8.02
N ASP A 47 -15.39 9.02 -7.55
CA ASP A 47 -16.03 10.20 -6.97
C ASP A 47 -16.70 11.05 -8.07
N PRO A 48 -18.04 11.24 -8.05
CA PRO A 48 -18.71 12.08 -9.04
C PRO A 48 -18.32 13.56 -8.96
N GLU A 49 -17.86 14.04 -7.80
CA GLU A 49 -17.51 15.43 -7.53
C GLU A 49 -16.05 15.77 -7.91
N ALA A 50 -15.22 14.76 -8.13
CA ALA A 50 -13.87 14.94 -8.62
C ALA A 50 -13.85 15.36 -10.10
N ASP A 51 -12.89 16.24 -10.44
CA ASP A 51 -12.67 16.70 -11.82
C ASP A 51 -12.44 15.52 -12.78
N GLY A 52 -12.96 15.62 -14.01
CA GLY A 52 -12.88 14.55 -15.00
C GLY A 52 -11.45 14.11 -15.33
N HIS A 53 -10.50 15.04 -15.43
CA HIS A 53 -9.09 14.71 -15.66
C HIS A 53 -8.47 14.05 -14.42
N LEU A 54 -8.83 14.54 -13.23
CA LEU A 54 -8.36 13.93 -11.98
C LEU A 54 -8.81 12.47 -11.87
N ARG A 55 -10.06 12.16 -12.23
CA ARG A 55 -10.56 10.79 -12.22
C ARG A 55 -9.87 9.89 -13.23
N ALA A 56 -9.64 10.39 -14.44
CA ALA A 56 -8.91 9.66 -15.48
C ALA A 56 -7.49 9.33 -15.02
N HIS A 57 -6.75 10.33 -14.51
CA HIS A 57 -5.40 10.13 -13.99
C HIS A 57 -5.36 9.21 -12.77
N ALA A 58 -6.35 9.27 -11.88
CA ALA A 58 -6.44 8.36 -10.75
C ALA A 58 -6.60 6.90 -11.23
N ARG A 59 -7.42 6.64 -12.26
CA ARG A 59 -7.55 5.30 -12.86
C ARG A 59 -6.25 4.81 -13.46
N ASP A 60 -5.57 5.63 -14.26
CA ASP A 60 -4.29 5.27 -14.86
C ASP A 60 -3.26 4.88 -13.78
N LEU A 61 -3.22 5.63 -12.68
CA LEU A 61 -2.33 5.34 -11.56
C LEU A 61 -2.69 4.04 -10.82
N VAL A 62 -3.98 3.73 -10.64
CA VAL A 62 -4.42 2.45 -10.07
C VAL A 62 -3.94 1.29 -10.93
N GLU A 63 -4.15 1.35 -12.25
CA GLU A 63 -3.71 0.28 -13.17
C GLU A 63 -2.19 0.05 -13.13
N ILE A 64 -1.41 1.13 -13.05
CA ILE A 64 0.04 1.05 -12.92
C ILE A 64 0.43 0.38 -11.60
N LEU A 65 -0.17 0.79 -10.48
CA LEU A 65 0.12 0.26 -9.15
C LEU A 65 -0.27 -1.21 -9.01
N GLU A 66 -1.40 -1.62 -9.59
CA GLU A 66 -1.84 -3.02 -9.58
C GLU A 66 -0.90 -3.90 -10.42
N ARG A 67 -0.45 -3.40 -11.58
CA ARG A 67 0.54 -4.11 -12.40
C ARG A 67 1.87 -4.23 -11.66
N ASP A 68 2.33 -3.17 -11.00
CA ASP A 68 3.58 -3.20 -10.21
C ASP A 68 3.48 -4.14 -9.01
N ALA A 69 2.33 -4.18 -8.33
CA ALA A 69 2.09 -5.14 -7.26
C ALA A 69 2.23 -6.59 -7.74
N LEU A 70 1.65 -6.93 -8.90
CA LEU A 70 1.78 -8.27 -9.51
C LEU A 70 3.24 -8.61 -9.84
N LEU A 71 4.00 -7.65 -10.35
CA LEU A 71 5.42 -7.82 -10.65
C LEU A 71 6.26 -8.01 -9.37
N GLY A 72 5.97 -7.22 -8.32
CA GLY A 72 6.62 -7.34 -7.01
C GLY A 72 6.31 -8.66 -6.29
N GLN A 73 5.10 -9.19 -6.46
CA GLN A 73 4.67 -10.47 -5.89
C GLN A 73 5.30 -11.67 -6.62
N ALA A 74 5.56 -11.58 -7.92
CA ALA A 74 6.33 -12.59 -8.65
C ALA A 74 7.76 -12.72 -8.10
N GLY A 75 8.39 -11.61 -7.68
CA GLY A 75 9.68 -11.61 -7.00
C GLY A 75 9.62 -12.20 -5.58
N ALA A 76 8.57 -11.88 -4.81
CA ALA A 76 8.39 -12.36 -3.43
C ALA A 76 8.07 -13.86 -3.35
N THR A 77 7.30 -14.40 -4.30
CA THR A 77 6.99 -15.84 -4.37
C THR A 77 8.21 -16.67 -4.77
N ALA A 78 9.07 -16.17 -5.67
CA ALA A 78 10.34 -16.80 -5.99
C ALA A 78 11.33 -16.76 -4.80
N ALA A 79 11.39 -15.65 -4.06
CA ALA A 79 12.20 -15.56 -2.84
C ALA A 79 11.67 -16.46 -1.71
N SER A 80 10.35 -16.62 -1.58
CA SER A 80 9.72 -17.49 -0.58
C SER A 80 9.81 -18.98 -0.92
N ALA A 81 9.93 -19.35 -2.20
CA ALA A 81 10.11 -20.74 -2.63
C ALA A 81 11.55 -21.27 -2.43
N ASN A 82 12.53 -20.38 -2.21
CA ASN A 82 13.93 -20.73 -1.99
C ASN A 82 14.32 -20.93 -0.51
N ASN A 83 13.35 -21.00 0.41
CA ASN A 83 13.58 -21.44 1.79
C ASN A 83 13.07 -22.86 1.97
N PRO A 84 13.85 -23.92 1.65
CA PRO A 84 13.55 -25.21 2.21
C PRO A 84 13.86 -25.13 3.71
N ALA A 85 12.91 -25.61 4.51
CA ALA A 85 13.05 -25.82 5.94
C ALA A 85 14.49 -26.14 6.39
N GLY A 86 15.12 -25.22 7.12
CA GLY A 86 16.53 -25.30 7.45
C GLY A 86 16.84 -24.69 8.82
N ALA A 87 16.60 -25.48 9.86
CA ALA A 87 17.29 -25.43 11.15
C ALA A 87 17.21 -24.12 11.95
N GLN A 88 16.06 -23.87 12.58
CA GLN A 88 16.05 -23.15 13.85
C GLN A 88 16.64 -24.07 14.92
N VAL A 89 17.94 -23.93 15.20
CA VAL A 89 18.64 -24.64 16.26
C VAL A 89 18.45 -23.89 17.59
N PRO A 90 17.79 -24.45 18.63
CA PRO A 90 17.84 -23.87 19.95
C PRO A 90 19.09 -24.41 20.65
N SER A 91 20.16 -23.62 20.68
CA SER A 91 21.29 -23.89 21.59
C SER A 91 22.01 -22.61 21.94
N ARG A 92 21.81 -22.14 23.17
CA ARG A 92 22.89 -21.57 24.00
C ARG A 92 22.54 -21.73 25.48
N LYS A 93 23.29 -22.64 26.12
CA LYS A 93 23.44 -22.88 27.56
C LYS A 93 23.60 -21.57 28.34
N ALA A 94 23.04 -21.53 29.56
CA ALA A 94 23.64 -20.78 30.66
C ALA A 94 23.53 -21.63 31.94
N ILE A 95 24.72 -21.94 32.46
CA ILE A 95 25.00 -22.68 33.68
C ILE A 95 24.89 -21.70 34.86
N ALA A 96 24.23 -22.08 35.95
CA ALA A 96 24.38 -21.41 37.26
C ALA A 96 24.21 -22.47 38.37
N ARG A 97 25.26 -22.91 39.09
CA ARG A 97 26.01 -22.32 40.24
C ARG A 97 25.33 -22.61 41.59
N PRO A 98 26.07 -22.53 42.72
CA PRO A 98 27.20 -23.33 43.19
C PRO A 98 26.78 -24.51 44.10
#